data_AF-A0A2G9PCN9-F1
#
_entry.id   AF-A0A2G9PCN9-F1
#
_cell.length_a   1.000
_cell.length_b   1.000
_cell.length_c   1.000
_cell.angle_alpha   90.00
_cell.angle_beta   90.00
_cell.angle_gamma   90.00
#
_symmetry.space_group_name_H-M   'P 1'
#
loop_
_entity.id
_entity.type
_entity.pdbx_description
1 polymer ?
#
loop_
_entity_poly.entity_id
_entity_poly.type
_entity_poly.pdbx_seq_one_letter_code
_entity_poly.pdbx_strand_id
1 'polypeptide(L)' 'GGAYCGNAFTAATGVSAGEFLIKGVQDKFATGKLALVVAGYEAADTVNAATYLTKKVVDTSKEYKGTSATEATLVTTSA' A
#
# COMPACT_ATOMS: atom_id res chain seq x y z
N GLY A 1 14.33 -0.95 5.21
CA GLY A 1 13.78 0.42 5.21
C GLY A 1 14.44 1.31 4.18
N GLY A 2 15.74 1.62 4.32
CA GLY A 2 16.38 2.69 3.54
C GLY A 2 16.75 2.43 2.08
N ALA A 3 16.73 1.20 1.57
CA ALA A 3 17.10 0.91 0.17
C ALA A 3 16.00 1.26 -0.84
N TYR A 4 14.76 1.45 -0.37
CA TYR A 4 13.59 1.76 -1.19
C TYR A 4 12.97 3.10 -0.75
N CYS A 5 13.78 4.11 -0.44
CA CYS A 5 13.28 5.47 -0.22
C CYS A 5 13.24 6.27 -1.53
N GLY A 6 12.30 7.20 -1.65
CA GLY A 6 12.16 8.08 -2.83
C GLY A 6 11.87 7.32 -4.12
N ASN A 7 12.63 7.59 -5.18
CA ASN A 7 12.40 7.03 -6.53
C ASN A 7 12.38 5.49 -6.57
N ALA A 8 13.15 4.83 -5.70
CA ALA A 8 13.16 3.37 -5.63
C ALA A 8 11.84 2.81 -5.06
N PHE A 9 11.18 3.56 -4.17
CA PHE A 9 9.83 3.24 -3.71
C PHE A 9 8.85 3.35 -4.89
N THR A 10 8.85 4.50 -5.56
CA THR A 10 7.96 4.75 -6.70
C THR A 10 8.16 3.76 -7.83
N ALA A 11 9.39 3.37 -8.14
CA ALA A 11 9.67 2.36 -9.16
C ALA A 11 9.14 0.98 -8.77
N ALA A 12 9.18 0.62 -7.49
CA ALA A 12 8.73 -0.69 -7.01
C ALA A 12 7.21 -0.77 -6.80
N THR A 13 6.54 0.36 -6.55
CA THR A 13 5.14 0.38 -6.08
C THR A 13 4.20 1.22 -6.94
N GLY A 14 4.73 2.10 -7.80
CA GLY A 14 3.93 3.10 -8.51
C GLY A 14 3.33 4.18 -7.61
N VAL A 15 3.79 4.28 -6.36
CA VAL A 15 3.37 5.29 -5.37
C VAL A 15 4.32 6.47 -5.41
N SER A 16 3.77 7.67 -5.55
CA SER A 16 4.49 8.94 -5.57
C SER A 16 4.08 9.84 -4.39
N ALA A 17 4.67 11.04 -4.28
CA ALA A 17 4.40 11.94 -3.17
C ALA A 17 2.90 12.26 -3.03
N GLY A 18 2.36 12.17 -1.81
CA GLY A 18 0.93 12.33 -1.55
C GLY A 18 0.11 11.05 -1.79
N GLU A 19 0.76 9.93 -2.10
CA GLU A 19 0.10 8.64 -2.32
C GLU A 19 0.57 7.59 -1.30
N PHE A 20 -0.28 6.58 -1.10
CA PHE A 20 0.04 5.37 -0.34
C PHE A 20 -0.44 4.11 -1.03
N LEU A 21 0.16 2.96 -0.66
CA LEU A 21 -0.32 1.63 -1.02
C LEU A 21 -0.81 0.83 0.19
N ILE A 22 -1.81 -0.02 -0.05
CA ILE A 22 -2.19 -1.13 0.81
C ILE A 22 -2.19 -2.38 -0.04
N LYS A 23 -1.34 -3.37 0.30
CA LYS A 23 -1.17 -4.59 -0.48
C LYS A 23 -1.08 -5.83 0.39
N GLY A 24 -1.95 -6.79 0.10
CA GLY A 24 -1.80 -8.14 0.63
C GLY A 24 -0.66 -8.89 -0.02
N VAL A 25 0.12 -9.57 0.79
CA VAL A 25 1.19 -10.47 0.38
C VAL A 25 0.93 -11.82 1.05
N GLN A 26 0.30 -12.72 0.32
CA GLN A 26 0.02 -14.08 0.76
C GLN A 26 1.19 -15.02 0.43
N ASP A 27 1.44 -15.99 1.31
CA ASP A 27 2.32 -17.14 1.09
C ASP A 27 3.79 -16.85 0.75
N LYS A 28 4.18 -15.57 0.64
CA LYS A 28 5.54 -15.14 0.28
C LYS A 28 6.54 -15.31 1.42
N PHE A 29 6.06 -15.21 2.66
CA PHE A 29 6.92 -15.27 3.86
C PHE A 29 6.63 -16.49 4.73
N ALA A 30 5.42 -17.06 4.63
CA ALA A 30 5.02 -18.30 5.27
C ALA A 30 3.72 -18.80 4.65
N THR A 31 3.63 -20.10 4.37
CA THR A 31 2.44 -20.75 3.82
C THR A 31 1.24 -20.59 4.75
N GLY A 32 0.09 -20.23 4.20
CA GLY A 32 -1.16 -19.94 4.91
C GLY A 32 -1.16 -18.62 5.67
N LYS A 33 -0.13 -17.78 5.53
CA LYS A 33 -0.07 -16.46 6.18
C LYS A 33 -0.22 -15.33 5.17
N LEU A 34 -0.91 -14.29 5.62
CA LEU A 34 -1.06 -13.03 4.92
C LEU A 34 -0.24 -11.98 5.66
N ALA A 35 0.69 -11.34 4.94
CA ALA A 35 1.29 -10.09 5.36
C ALA A 35 0.58 -8.93 4.65
N LEU A 36 0.34 -7.83 5.36
CA LEU A 36 -0.25 -6.62 4.77
C LEU A 36 0.82 -5.53 4.76
N VAL A 37 1.10 -5.00 3.57
CA VAL A 37 1.97 -3.84 3.39
C VAL A 37 1.10 -2.60 3.42
N VAL A 38 1.42 -1.68 4.33
CA VAL A 38 0.77 -0.37 4.48
C VAL A 38 1.88 0.67 4.46
N ALA A 39 2.02 1.39 3.35
CA ALA A 39 3.15 2.28 3.15
C ALA A 39 2.74 3.51 2.33
N GLY A 40 3.06 4.69 2.85
CA GLY A 40 2.98 5.97 2.14
C GLY A 40 4.35 6.40 1.62
N TYR A 41 4.35 7.27 0.60
CA TYR A 41 5.60 7.89 0.12
C TYR A 41 6.20 8.78 1.21
N GLU A 42 5.39 9.63 1.84
CA GLU A 42 5.77 10.40 3.02
C GLU A 42 5.19 9.81 4.32
N ALA A 43 5.67 10.32 5.45
CA ALA A 43 5.15 9.94 6.77
C ALA A 43 3.64 10.21 6.90
N ALA A 44 3.15 11.34 6.38
CA ALA A 44 1.73 11.69 6.40
C ALA A 44 0.87 10.72 5.56
N ASP A 45 1.40 10.27 4.43
CA ASP A 45 0.72 9.31 3.55
C ASP A 45 0.59 7.94 4.22
N THR A 46 1.59 7.56 5.03
CA THR A 46 1.53 6.33 5.83
C THR A 46 0.44 6.41 6.89
N VAL A 47 0.25 7.57 7.52
CA VAL A 47 -0.86 7.81 8.46
C VAL A 47 -2.21 7.73 7.75
N ASN A 48 -2.32 8.29 6.55
CA ASN A 48 -3.53 8.18 5.73
C ASN A 48 -3.84 6.72 5.37
N ALA A 49 -2.84 5.95 4.98
CA ALA A 49 -2.96 4.52 4.67
C ALA A 49 -3.47 3.72 5.87
N ALA A 50 -2.87 3.92 7.04
CA ALA A 50 -3.29 3.26 8.28
C ALA A 50 -4.72 3.68 8.68
N THR A 51 -5.07 4.95 8.49
CA THR A 51 -6.42 5.46 8.75
C THR A 51 -7.45 4.84 7.81
N TYR A 52 -7.14 4.74 6.51
CA TYR A 52 -8.01 4.11 5.53
C TYR A 52 -8.25 2.63 5.87
N LEU A 53 -7.17 1.89 6.15
CA LEU A 53 -7.21 0.47 6.54
C LEU A 53 -8.09 0.22 7.78
N THR A 54 -8.03 1.10 8.78
CA THR A 54 -8.78 0.92 10.03
C THR A 54 -10.25 1.35 9.93
N LYS A 55 -10.59 2.24 8.98
CA LYS A 55 -11.95 2.76 8.81
C LYS A 55 -12.76 2.10 7.69
N LYS A 56 -12.11 1.37 6.78
CA LYS A 56 -12.74 0.74 5.62
C LYS A 56 -12.43 -0.75 5.59
N VAL A 57 -13.39 -1.53 5.12
CA VAL A 57 -13.15 -2.95 4.81
C VAL A 57 -12.40 -3.01 3.48
N VAL A 58 -11.09 -3.23 3.57
CA VAL A 58 -10.23 -3.48 2.42
C VAL A 58 -10.12 -4.97 2.16
N ASP A 59 -10.21 -5.35 0.89
CA ASP A 59 -9.94 -6.72 0.48
C ASP A 59 -8.44 -6.95 0.47
N THR A 60 -7.94 -7.64 1.49
CA THR A 60 -6.50 -7.93 1.64
C THR A 60 -5.97 -8.97 0.66
N SER A 61 -6.78 -9.48 -0.27
CA SER A 61 -6.30 -10.22 -1.44
C SER A 61 -5.87 -9.31 -2.59
N LYS A 62 -6.14 -8.01 -2.50
CA LYS A 62 -5.89 -7.05 -3.57
C LYS A 62 -4.89 -5.96 -3.16
N GLU A 63 -4.58 -5.12 -4.14
CA GLU A 63 -3.72 -3.95 -4.00
C GLU A 63 -4.55 -2.67 -4.20
N TYR A 64 -4.34 -1.70 -3.32
CA TYR A 64 -5.00 -0.40 -3.35
C TYR A 64 -3.96 0.71 -3.35
N LYS A 65 -4.21 1.75 -4.13
CA LYS A 65 -3.47 3.00 -4.09
C LYS A 65 -4.42 4.14 -3.75
N GLY A 66 -4.08 4.91 -2.71
CA GLY A 66 -4.88 6.03 -2.27
C GLY A 66 -4.06 7.31 -2.16
N THR A 67 -4.79 8.42 -2.15
CA THR A 67 -4.25 9.77 -2.01
C THR A 67 -4.69 10.41 -0.69
N SER A 68 -5.67 9.81 0.00
CA SER A 68 -6.20 10.32 1.26
C SER A 68 -6.73 9.21 2.17
N ALA A 69 -6.94 9.53 3.44
CA ALA A 69 -7.49 8.60 4.44
C ALA A 69 -8.91 8.06 4.11
N THR A 70 -9.58 8.60 3.09
CA THR A 70 -10.93 8.23 2.70
C THR A 70 -11.05 7.72 1.27
N GLU A 71 -10.04 7.98 0.44
CA GLU A 71 -10.07 7.66 -0.99
C GLU A 71 -8.90 6.76 -1.35
N ALA A 72 -9.22 5.55 -1.76
CA ALA A 72 -8.28 4.63 -2.39
C ALA A 72 -8.96 3.94 -3.56
N THR A 73 -8.17 3.72 -4.59
CA THR A 73 -8.54 3.02 -5.82
C THR A 73 -7.87 1.66 -5.85
N LEU A 74 -8.55 0.69 -6.45
CA LEU A 74 -7.98 -0.63 -6.65
C LEU A 74 -6.92 -0.56 -7.74
N VAL A 75 -5.70 -1.02 -7.44
CA VAL A 75 -4.66 -1.16 -8.45
C VAL A 75 -5.01 -2.39 -9.28
N THR A 76 -5.46 -2.14 -10.51
CA THR A 76 -5.64 -3.18 -11.52
C THR A 76 -4.41 -3.13 -12.42
N THR A 77 -3.41 -3.95 -12.09
CA THR A 77 -2.38 -4.27 -13.08
C THR A 77 -3.06 -5.07 -14.18
N SER A 78 -3.44 -4.38 -15.27
CA SER A 78 -3.75 -5.05 -16.53
C SER A 78 -2.46 -5.78 -16.94
N ALA A 79 -2.57 -7.09 -17.10
CA ALA A 79 -1.47 -8.00 -17.43
C ALA A 79 -0.81 -7.66 -18.77
#